data_AF-A0A354DHV3-F1
#
_entry.id   AF-A0A354DHV3-F1
#
_cell.length_a   1.000
_cell.length_b   1.000
_cell.length_c   1.000
_cell.angle_alpha   90.00
_cell.angle_beta   90.00
_cell.angle_gamma   90.00
#
_symmetry.space_group_name_H-M   'P 1'
#
loop_
_entity.id
_entity.type
_entity.pdbx_description
1 polymer ?
#
loop_
_entity_poly.entity_id
_entity_poly.type
_entity_poly.pdbx_seq_one_letter_code
_entity_poly.pdbx_strand_id
1 'polypeptide(L)' 'MKKLKIAVIGLGFIGLPLSLSYARKGAHVVGIDVSESLIKEINQGISHHLEFYEGKSLSEILQEQRKENRFYA' A
#
# COMPACT_ATOMS: atom_id res chain seq x y z
N MET A 1 -4.69 -0.02 -23.01
CA MET A 1 -4.82 -1.17 -22.08
C MET A 1 -5.54 -0.75 -20.81
N LYS A 2 -6.45 -1.58 -20.29
CA LYS A 2 -7.18 -1.30 -19.05
C LYS A 2 -6.25 -1.55 -17.85
N LYS A 3 -6.12 -0.59 -16.93
CA LYS A 3 -5.29 -0.77 -15.73
C LYS A 3 -5.97 -1.78 -14.78
N LEU A 4 -5.22 -2.76 -14.29
CA LEU A 4 -5.71 -3.76 -13.34
C LEU A 4 -6.09 -3.05 -12.03
N LYS A 5 -7.31 -3.29 -11.54
CA LYS A 5 -7.81 -2.77 -10.27
C LYS A 5 -7.91 -3.92 -9.27
N ILE A 6 -7.37 -3.74 -8.08
CA ILE A 6 -7.33 -4.77 -7.03
C ILE A 6 -7.83 -4.13 -5.73
N ALA A 7 -8.68 -4.86 -4.99
CA ALA A 7 -9.00 -4.52 -3.61
C ALA A 7 -8.36 -5.56 -2.69
N VAL A 8 -7.72 -5.12 -1.62
CA VAL A 8 -7.13 -5.98 -0.58
C VAL A 8 -7.81 -5.65 0.74
N ILE A 9 -8.42 -6.67 1.36
CA ILE A 9 -9.12 -6.55 2.64
C ILE A 9 -8.20 -7.08 3.74
N GLY A 10 -7.90 -6.25 4.73
CA GLY A 10 -6.86 -6.43 5.74
C GLY A 10 -5.55 -5.79 5.31
N LEU A 11 -5.05 -4.83 6.07
CA LEU A 11 -3.81 -4.07 5.84
C LEU A 11 -2.79 -4.27 6.96
N GLY A 12 -2.88 -5.38 7.69
CA GLY A 12 -1.87 -5.77 8.66
C GLY A 12 -0.58 -6.29 8.01
N PHE A 13 0.14 -7.13 8.76
CA PHE A 13 1.50 -7.58 8.44
C PHE A 13 1.68 -8.09 7.00
N ILE A 14 0.71 -8.84 6.46
CA ILE A 14 0.77 -9.40 5.11
C ILE A 14 0.09 -8.50 4.08
N GLY A 15 -1.05 -7.91 4.45
CA GLY A 15 -1.95 -7.25 3.51
C GLY A 15 -1.36 -5.96 2.92
N LEU A 16 -0.70 -5.13 3.75
CA LEU A 16 -0.08 -3.91 3.27
C LEU A 16 1.11 -4.20 2.33
N PRO A 17 2.10 -5.05 2.68
CA PRO A 17 3.17 -5.42 1.75
C PRO A 17 2.66 -6.04 0.44
N LEU A 18 1.64 -6.90 0.50
CA LEU A 18 1.03 -7.50 -0.70
C LEU A 18 0.40 -6.43 -1.60
N SER A 19 -0.35 -5.49 -1.01
CA SER A 19 -0.97 -4.37 -1.72
C SER A 19 0.08 -3.52 -2.44
N LEU A 20 1.17 -3.21 -1.75
CA LEU A 20 2.27 -2.41 -2.31
C LEU A 20 3.04 -3.17 -3.41
N SER A 21 3.17 -4.49 -3.30
CA SER A 21 3.76 -5.32 -4.36
C SER A 21 2.97 -5.22 -5.67
N TYR A 22 1.63 -5.33 -5.60
CA TYR A 22 0.77 -5.13 -6.76
C TYR A 22 0.84 -3.71 -7.33
N ALA A 23 0.81 -2.70 -6.46
CA ALA A 23 0.92 -1.30 -6.87
C ALA A 23 2.27 -1.02 -7.57
N ARG A 24 3.39 -1.54 -7.06
CA ARG A 24 4.71 -1.44 -7.70
C ARG A 24 4.78 -2.10 -9.08
N LYS A 25 3.97 -3.12 -9.33
CA LYS A 25 3.84 -3.76 -10.65
C LYS A 25 2.87 -3.03 -11.59
N GLY A 26 2.32 -1.89 -11.18
CA GLY A 26 1.51 -1.01 -12.02
C GLY A 26 -0.01 -1.15 -11.84
N ALA A 27 -0.48 -1.99 -10.90
CA ALA A 27 -1.90 -2.08 -10.58
C ALA A 27 -2.38 -0.84 -9.81
N HIS A 28 -3.68 -0.56 -9.88
CA HIS A 28 -4.35 0.38 -8.99
C HIS A 28 -4.97 -0.41 -7.85
N VAL A 29 -4.49 -0.19 -6.64
CA VAL A 29 -4.85 -0.99 -5.46
C VAL A 29 -5.63 -0.13 -4.47
N VAL A 30 -6.72 -0.69 -3.96
CA VAL A 30 -7.52 -0.15 -2.86
C VAL A 30 -7.28 -1.02 -1.65
N GLY A 31 -6.65 -0.48 -0.62
CA GLY A 31 -6.56 -1.11 0.69
C GLY A 31 -7.86 -0.91 1.46
N ILE A 32 -8.30 -1.91 2.21
CA ILE A 32 -9.49 -1.85 3.05
C ILE A 32 -9.14 -2.50 4.38
N ASP A 33 -9.43 -1.84 5.48
CA ASP A 33 -9.26 -2.39 6.83
C ASP A 33 -10.38 -1.88 7.73
N VAL A 34 -10.69 -2.64 8.78
CA VAL A 34 -11.70 -2.25 9.78
C VAL A 34 -11.17 -1.16 10.72
N SER A 35 -9.85 -1.03 10.85
CA SER A 35 -9.22 -0.04 11.70
C SER A 35 -9.13 1.32 11.01
N GLU A 36 -10.02 2.25 11.38
CA GLU A 36 -10.00 3.63 10.86
C GLU A 36 -8.68 4.36 11.15
N SER A 37 -8.04 4.10 12.30
CA SER A 37 -6.76 4.70 12.65
C SER A 37 -5.65 4.24 11.71
N LEU A 38 -5.60 2.93 11.41
CA LEU A 38 -4.63 2.36 10.47
C LEU A 38 -4.84 2.94 9.06
N ILE A 39 -6.08 3.03 8.60
CA ILE A 39 -6.43 3.63 7.31
C ILE A 39 -5.95 5.08 7.24
N LYS A 40 -6.16 5.86 8.29
CA LYS A 40 -5.72 7.26 8.36
C LYS A 40 -4.20 7.39 8.27
N GLU A 41 -3.45 6.59 9.03
CA GLU A 41 -1.99 6.57 9.00
C GLU A 41 -1.45 6.18 7.61
N ILE A 42 -1.97 5.09 7.04
CA ILE A 42 -1.59 4.61 5.70
C ILE A 42 -1.87 5.68 4.65
N ASN A 43 -3.03 6.34 4.70
CA ASN A 43 -3.38 7.44 3.80
C ASN A 43 -2.57 8.71 4.04
N GLN A 44 -1.86 8.83 5.16
CA GLN A 44 -0.86 9.88 5.38
C GLN A 44 0.53 9.45 4.90
N GLY A 45 0.70 8.22 4.41
CA GLY A 45 1.99 7.66 4.01
C GLY A 45 2.85 7.21 5.19
N ILE A 46 2.21 6.91 6.33
CA ILE A 46 2.83 6.41 7.55
C ILE A 46 2.61 4.91 7.61
N SER A 47 3.69 4.17 7.86
CA SER A 47 3.66 2.72 8.10
C SER A 47 4.64 2.38 9.23
N HIS A 48 4.22 1.47 10.11
CA HIS A 48 5.03 0.99 11.24
C HIS A 48 5.81 -0.29 10.91
N HIS A 49 5.70 -0.76 9.67
CA HIS A 49 6.46 -1.88 9.16
C HIS A 49 7.93 -1.51 9.01
N LEU A 50 8.80 -2.46 9.38
CA LEU A 50 10.25 -2.32 9.35
C LEU A 50 10.89 -3.10 8.19
N GLU A 51 10.07 -3.69 7.33
CA GLU A 51 10.49 -4.50 6.20
C GLU A 51 11.08 -3.63 5.08
N PHE A 52 12.08 -4.19 4.39
CA PHE A 52 12.74 -3.57 3.25
C PHE A 52 12.64 -4.47 2.02
N TYR A 53 12.57 -3.85 0.85
CA TYR A 53 12.64 -4.53 -0.44
C TYR A 53 13.42 -3.68 -1.44
N GLU A 54 14.46 -4.27 -2.05
CA GLU A 54 15.37 -3.60 -2.99
C GLU A 54 15.96 -2.28 -2.43
N GLY A 55 16.36 -2.32 -1.15
CA GLY A 55 16.97 -1.17 -0.47
C GLY A 55 16.01 -0.06 -0.06
N LYS A 56 14.69 -0.21 -0.29
CA LYS A 56 13.66 0.73 0.17
C LYS A 56 12.87 0.14 1.31
N SER A 57 12.62 0.94 2.34
CA SER A 57 11.67 0.61 3.40
C SER A 57 10.25 0.51 2.84
N LEU A 58 9.39 -0.24 3.53
CA LEU A 58 7.98 -0.31 3.19
C LEU A 58 7.31 1.08 3.21
N SER A 59 7.72 1.96 4.13
CA SER A 59 7.22 3.33 4.23
C SER A 59 7.58 4.17 3.00
N GLU A 60 8.81 4.07 2.49
CA GLU A 60 9.20 4.74 1.24
C GLU A 60 8.39 4.21 0.05
N ILE A 61 8.23 2.89 -0.03
CA ILE A 61 7.42 2.26 -1.08
C ILE A 61 5.96 2.77 -1.02
N LEU A 62 5.36 2.82 0.17
CA LEU A 62 4.01 3.34 0.37
C LEU A 62 3.88 4.77 -0.15
N GLN A 63 4.80 5.65 0.23
CA GLN A 63 4.78 7.06 -0.19
C GLN A 63 4.92 7.19 -1.72
N GLU A 64 5.81 6.42 -2.34
CA GLU A 64 5.96 6.37 -3.79
C GLU A 64 4.67 5.93 -4.49
N GLN A 65 4.07 4.82 -4.05
CA GLN A 65 2.86 4.29 -4.70
C GLN A 65 1.65 5.22 -4.54
N ARG A 66 1.56 5.94 -3.41
CA ARG A 66 0.55 6.99 -3.21
C ARG A 66 0.79 8.19 -4.12
N LYS A 67 2.04 8.69 -4.20
CA LYS A 67 2.40 9.80 -5.09
C LYS A 67 2.10 9.48 -6.56
N GLU A 68 2.28 8.23 -6.96
CA GLU A 68 1.98 7.73 -8.31
C GLU A 68 0.49 7.37 -8.52
N ASN A 69 -0.38 7.61 -7.53
CA ASN A 69 -1.82 7.31 -7.55
C ASN A 69 -2.13 5.83 -7.85
N ARG A 70 -1.25 4.92 -7.42
CA ARG A 70 -1.40 3.47 -7.59
C ARG A 70 -1.91 2.76 -6.35
N PHE A 71 -1.86 3.40 -5.20
CA PHE A 71 -2.38 2.85 -3.94
C PHE A 71 -3.12 3.94 -3.15
N TYR A 72 -4.27 3.59 -2.60
CA TYR A 72 -4.94 4.32 -1.52
C TYR A 72 -5.66 3.32 -0.62
N ALA A 73 -5.93 3.71 0.62
CA ALA A 73 -6.71 2.92 1.57
C ALA A 73 -7.98 3.67 1.99
#